data_AF-A0A5S3VSG0-F1
#
_entry.id   AF-A0A5S3VSG0-F1
#
_cell.length_a   1.000
_cell.length_b   1.000
_cell.length_c   1.000
_cell.angle_alpha   90.00
_cell.angle_beta   90.00
_cell.angle_gamma   90.00
#
_symmetry.space_group_name_H-M   'P 1'
#
loop_
_entity.id
_entity.type
_entity.pdbx_description
1 polymer ?
#
loop_
_entity_poly.entity_id
_entity_poly.type
_entity_poly.pdbx_seq_one_letter_code
_entity_poly.pdbx_strand_id
1 'polypeptide(L)'
;MQFKKTILAASLALLSTESFAAAFQLAEQNASGLGRAYAGEAAIADDASVVARNPALMSQFETAQLSVAAIYVEPDVSLEGESTNNGLNPNVLNDDSIAPSAVIPAGYFVLPVNDKVAVGFGAF
;
A
#
# COMPACT_ATOMS: atom_id res chain seq x y z
N MET A 1 -43.64 17.16 9.99
CA MET A 1 -42.55 16.36 9.37
C MET A 1 -41.21 16.80 9.96
N GLN A 2 -40.67 16.08 10.94
CA GLN A 2 -39.41 16.44 11.63
C GLN A 2 -38.34 15.34 11.48
N PHE A 3 -38.01 14.96 10.24
CA PHE A 3 -36.98 13.96 9.99
C PHE A 3 -36.18 14.32 8.74
N LYS A 4 -35.09 15.09 8.92
CA LYS A 4 -34.04 15.29 7.89
C LYS A 4 -32.68 15.63 8.51
N LYS A 5 -32.64 16.41 9.59
CA LYS A 5 -31.37 16.94 10.15
C LYS A 5 -30.46 15.86 10.74
N THR A 6 -31.00 14.91 11.51
CA THR A 6 -30.20 13.86 12.17
C THR A 6 -29.67 12.82 11.18
N ILE A 7 -30.48 12.41 10.20
CA ILE A 7 -30.03 11.52 9.11
C ILE A 7 -28.96 12.22 8.28
N LEU A 8 -29.17 13.48 7.90
CA LEU A 8 -28.19 14.26 7.16
C LEU A 8 -26.88 14.42 7.93
N ALA A 9 -26.95 14.68 9.24
CA ALA A 9 -25.77 14.76 10.10
C ALA A 9 -25.03 13.42 10.20
N ALA A 10 -25.75 12.30 10.33
CA ALA A 10 -25.15 10.96 10.33
C ALA A 10 -24.52 10.59 8.99
N SER A 11 -25.16 10.94 7.86
CA SER A 11 -24.60 10.76 6.52
C SER A 11 -23.33 11.59 6.33
N LEU A 12 -23.33 12.84 6.81
CA LEU A 12 -22.15 13.72 6.72
C LEU A 12 -21.00 13.25 7.63
N ALA A 13 -21.33 12.69 8.79
CA ALA A 13 -20.34 12.08 9.69
C ALA A 13 -19.72 10.81 9.11
N LEU A 14 -20.48 10.01 8.33
CA LEU A 14 -19.91 8.87 7.60
C LEU A 14 -19.09 9.29 6.37
N LEU A 15 -19.33 10.50 5.85
CA LEU A 15 -18.56 11.12 4.79
C LEU A 15 -17.34 11.91 5.31
N SER A 16 -17.10 11.95 6.63
CA SER A 16 -15.89 12.59 7.14
C SER A 16 -14.69 11.85 6.57
N THR A 17 -14.01 12.51 5.63
CA THR A 17 -12.95 11.91 4.85
C THR A 17 -11.72 11.69 5.72
N GLU A 18 -11.36 10.44 5.96
CA GLU A 18 -10.02 10.08 6.42
C GLU A 18 -9.00 10.63 5.40
N SER A 19 -7.99 11.35 5.87
CA SER A 19 -6.89 11.81 5.01
C SER A 19 -5.96 10.63 4.76
N PHE A 20 -5.94 10.11 3.53
CA PHE A 20 -5.05 9.02 3.14
C PHE A 20 -3.64 9.58 2.87
N ALA A 21 -2.80 9.59 3.91
CA ALA A 21 -1.37 9.87 3.79
C ALA A 21 -0.58 8.57 3.87
N ALA A 22 0.26 8.30 2.87
CA ALA A 22 1.09 7.11 2.85
C ALA A 22 2.23 7.19 3.89
N ALA A 23 2.83 8.36 4.13
CA ALA A 23 3.98 8.54 5.01
C ALA A 23 5.05 7.44 4.83
N PHE A 24 5.09 6.45 5.73
CA PHE A 24 6.02 5.32 5.70
C PHE A 24 5.42 4.01 5.18
N GLN A 25 4.17 4.03 4.71
CA GLN A 25 3.48 2.90 4.13
C GLN A 25 4.07 2.57 2.77
N LEU A 26 4.44 1.31 2.60
CA LEU A 26 4.90 0.75 1.33
C LEU A 26 3.74 0.06 0.63
N ALA A 27 3.61 0.32 -0.67
CA ALA A 27 2.62 -0.32 -1.53
C ALA A 27 3.20 -1.54 -2.27
N GLU A 28 4.53 -1.71 -2.22
CA GLU A 28 5.38 -2.63 -2.98
C GLU A 28 5.18 -4.10 -2.62
N GLN A 29 3.97 -4.61 -2.88
CA GLN A 29 3.56 -5.97 -2.55
C GLN A 29 3.76 -6.94 -3.72
N ASN A 30 3.60 -6.52 -4.96
CA ASN A 30 3.69 -7.40 -6.13
C ASN A 30 4.09 -6.62 -7.40
N ALA A 31 4.60 -7.32 -8.41
CA ALA A 31 5.01 -6.69 -9.66
C ALA A 31 3.81 -6.36 -10.59
N SER A 32 2.76 -7.19 -10.56
CA SER A 32 1.54 -7.02 -11.37
C SER A 32 0.76 -5.76 -10.99
N GLY A 33 0.58 -5.53 -9.69
CA GLY A 33 0.01 -4.33 -9.11
C GLY A 33 0.90 -3.12 -9.31
N LEU A 34 2.23 -3.22 -9.18
CA LEU A 34 3.14 -2.12 -9.54
C LEU A 34 2.89 -1.63 -10.98
N GLY A 35 2.73 -2.56 -11.93
CA GLY A 35 2.41 -2.25 -13.33
C GLY A 35 1.05 -1.57 -13.53
N ARG A 36 0.14 -1.69 -12.56
CA ARG A 36 -1.19 -1.03 -12.54
C ARG A 36 -1.27 0.12 -11.53
N ALA A 37 -0.14 0.57 -10.96
CA ALA A 37 -0.11 1.52 -9.85
C ALA A 37 -1.01 1.12 -8.66
N TYR A 38 -1.10 -0.18 -8.38
CA TYR A 38 -1.93 -0.82 -7.36
C TYR A 38 -3.43 -0.52 -7.46
N ALA A 39 -3.91 -0.19 -8.66
CA ALA A 39 -5.32 -0.01 -8.91
C ALA A 39 -6.04 -1.38 -8.94
N GLY A 40 -7.11 -1.49 -8.14
CA GLY A 40 -7.99 -2.68 -8.17
C GLY A 40 -7.45 -3.91 -7.45
N GLU A 41 -6.38 -3.80 -6.66
CA GLU A 41 -5.71 -4.94 -6.01
C GLU A 41 -6.61 -5.72 -5.03
N ALA A 42 -7.69 -5.11 -4.56
CA ALA A 42 -8.68 -5.80 -3.72
C ALA A 42 -9.70 -6.64 -4.52
N ALA A 43 -9.68 -6.58 -5.85
CA ALA A 43 -10.65 -7.25 -6.73
C ALA A 43 -10.01 -8.09 -7.85
N ILE A 44 -8.70 -7.97 -8.08
CA ILE A 44 -7.96 -8.69 -9.13
C ILE A 44 -7.22 -9.88 -8.52
N ALA A 45 -7.38 -11.06 -9.11
CA ALA A 45 -6.80 -12.31 -8.63
C ALA A 45 -5.80 -12.91 -9.63
N ASP A 46 -4.83 -12.10 -10.07
CA ASP A 46 -3.84 -12.51 -11.07
C ASP A 46 -2.71 -13.37 -10.47
N ASP A 47 -2.40 -13.17 -9.20
CA ASP A 47 -1.31 -13.90 -8.53
C ASP A 47 -1.52 -14.07 -7.02
N ALA A 48 -0.66 -14.87 -6.37
CA ALA A 48 -0.84 -15.27 -4.98
C ALA A 48 -0.71 -14.11 -3.97
N SER A 49 -0.29 -12.92 -4.39
CA SER A 49 -0.24 -11.73 -3.51
C SER A 49 -1.61 -11.30 -3.00
N VAL A 50 -2.71 -11.81 -3.55
CA VAL A 50 -4.06 -11.58 -3.01
C VAL A 50 -4.18 -11.93 -1.53
N VAL A 51 -3.34 -12.84 -1.01
CA VAL A 51 -3.30 -13.19 0.42
C VAL A 51 -3.06 -11.95 1.29
N ALA A 52 -2.24 -10.99 0.83
CA ALA A 52 -1.93 -9.77 1.55
C ALA A 52 -3.04 -8.71 1.43
N ARG A 53 -3.65 -8.59 0.24
CA ARG A 53 -4.57 -7.49 -0.06
C ARG A 53 -6.04 -7.85 0.21
N ASN A 54 -6.48 -9.00 -0.28
CA ASN A 54 -7.83 -9.52 -0.07
C ASN A 54 -7.83 -11.06 -0.08
N PRO A 55 -7.72 -11.70 1.10
CA PRO A 55 -7.74 -13.16 1.23
C PRO A 55 -8.97 -13.85 0.62
N ALA A 56 -10.10 -13.15 0.45
CA ALA A 56 -11.28 -13.75 -0.19
C ALA A 56 -11.02 -14.14 -1.65
N LEU A 57 -10.12 -13.43 -2.34
CA LEU A 57 -9.76 -13.73 -3.72
C LEU A 57 -8.96 -15.04 -3.86
N MET A 58 -8.46 -15.62 -2.76
CA MET A 58 -7.85 -16.96 -2.79
C MET A 58 -8.82 -18.03 -3.30
N SER A 59 -10.15 -17.81 -3.22
CA SER A 59 -11.14 -18.75 -3.77
C SER A 59 -11.15 -18.82 -5.29
N GLN A 60 -10.51 -17.86 -5.97
CA GLN A 60 -10.42 -17.82 -7.44
C GLN A 60 -9.33 -18.75 -7.98
N PHE A 61 -8.46 -19.28 -7.10
CA PHE A 61 -7.37 -20.17 -7.48
C PHE A 61 -7.86 -21.63 -7.43
N GLU A 62 -7.73 -22.34 -8.54
CA GLU A 62 -8.11 -23.76 -8.64
C GLU A 62 -6.94 -24.71 -8.29
N THR A 63 -5.69 -24.20 -8.34
CA THR A 63 -4.49 -24.96 -8.03
C THR A 63 -3.55 -24.17 -7.10
N ALA A 64 -2.57 -24.86 -6.52
CA ALA A 64 -1.58 -24.22 -5.66
C ALA A 64 -0.73 -23.23 -6.48
N GLN A 65 -0.53 -22.03 -5.96
CA GLN A 65 0.21 -20.97 -6.63
C GLN A 65 1.27 -20.36 -5.72
N LEU A 66 2.47 -20.18 -6.28
CA LEU A 66 3.59 -19.49 -5.66
C LEU A 66 3.84 -18.19 -6.44
N SER A 67 4.07 -17.08 -5.74
CA SER A 67 4.40 -15.80 -6.36
C SER A 67 5.51 -15.12 -5.57
N VAL A 68 6.51 -14.62 -6.28
CA VAL A 68 7.67 -13.93 -5.69
C VAL A 68 7.90 -12.63 -6.45
N ALA A 69 8.27 -11.58 -5.73
CA ALA A 69 8.54 -10.27 -6.29
C ALA A 69 9.72 -9.62 -5.57
N ALA A 70 10.41 -8.72 -6.27
CA ALA A 70 11.38 -7.81 -5.71
C ALA A 70 11.23 -6.47 -6.42
N ILE A 71 10.97 -5.40 -5.66
CA ILE A 71 10.73 -4.06 -6.21
C ILE A 71 11.85 -3.14 -5.75
N TYR A 72 12.53 -2.50 -6.71
CA TYR A 72 13.54 -1.49 -6.43
C TYR A 72 12.88 -0.12 -6.35
N VAL A 73 13.08 0.58 -5.24
CA VAL A 73 12.60 1.94 -5.01
C VAL A 73 13.82 2.86 -4.92
N GLU A 74 13.83 3.88 -5.78
CA GLU A 74 14.83 4.94 -5.82
C GLU A 74 14.14 6.26 -5.49
N PRO A 75 14.11 6.68 -4.21
CA PRO A 75 13.51 7.93 -3.83
C PRO A 75 14.38 9.11 -4.27
N ASP A 76 13.73 10.17 -4.77
CA ASP A 76 14.34 11.48 -4.98
C ASP A 76 13.79 12.44 -3.93
N VAL A 77 14.55 12.66 -2.86
CA VAL A 77 14.13 13.48 -1.72
C VAL A 77 15.28 14.39 -1.32
N SER A 78 15.05 15.70 -1.49
CA SER A 78 15.97 16.76 -1.13
C SER A 78 15.41 17.66 -0.03
N LEU A 79 16.32 18.31 0.69
CA LEU A 79 16.05 19.33 1.68
C LEU A 79 16.63 20.66 1.20
N GLU A 80 15.85 21.73 1.38
CA GLU A 80 16.29 23.11 1.17
C GLU A 80 16.13 23.89 2.49
N GLY A 81 17.23 24.48 2.93
CA GLY A 81 17.31 25.24 4.17
C GLY A 81 16.88 26.68 3.98
N GLU A 82 15.77 27.05 4.61
CA GLU A 82 15.24 28.42 4.60
C GLU A 82 15.68 29.24 5.83
N SER A 83 15.96 28.58 6.96
CA SER A 83 16.32 29.27 8.21
C SER A 83 17.14 28.37 9.15
N THR A 84 18.02 28.99 9.96
CA THR A 84 18.73 28.31 11.04
C THR A 84 18.62 29.06 12.36
N ASN A 85 18.77 28.32 13.45
CA ASN A 85 19.05 28.90 14.75
C ASN A 85 20.56 29.17 14.90
N ASN A 86 20.92 30.15 15.72
CA ASN A 86 22.32 30.47 16.09
C ASN A 86 23.16 31.17 15.01
N GLY A 87 22.53 31.79 13.99
CA GLY A 87 23.24 32.61 12.99
C GLY A 87 24.06 31.81 11.98
N LEU A 88 23.83 30.49 11.87
CA LEU A 88 24.43 29.67 10.82
C LEU A 88 23.75 29.96 9.47
N ASN A 89 24.48 29.76 8.38
CA ASN A 89 23.92 29.87 7.03
C ASN A 89 22.89 28.74 6.80
N PRO A 90 21.62 29.02 6.41
CA PRO A 90 20.60 28.01 6.10
C PRO A 90 21.03 26.88 5.16
N ASN A 91 21.96 27.16 4.25
CA ASN A 91 22.46 26.18 3.28
C ASN A 91 23.14 24.97 3.93
N VAL A 92 23.48 25.00 5.22
CA VAL A 92 24.00 23.83 5.95
C VAL A 92 22.96 22.71 6.12
N LEU A 93 21.68 23.02 5.92
CA LEU A 93 20.58 22.06 5.95
C LEU A 93 20.26 21.50 4.56
N ASN A 94 20.90 22.01 3.50
CA ASN A 94 20.68 21.52 2.15
C ASN A 94 21.29 20.12 2.01
N ASP A 95 20.47 19.19 1.54
CA ASP A 95 20.90 17.82 1.24
C ASP A 95 20.04 17.30 0.11
N ASP A 96 20.68 16.90 -0.99
CA ASP A 96 19.98 16.44 -2.19
C ASP A 96 19.57 14.96 -2.10
N SER A 97 19.95 14.22 -1.05
CA SER A 97 19.66 12.79 -0.96
C SER A 97 19.52 12.32 0.49
N ILE A 98 18.32 12.50 1.05
CA ILE A 98 18.02 12.06 2.42
C ILE A 98 17.33 10.69 2.52
N ALA A 99 16.94 10.11 1.39
CA ALA A 99 16.22 8.85 1.33
C ALA A 99 17.00 7.82 0.48
N PRO A 100 17.58 6.77 1.10
CA PRO A 100 18.34 5.77 0.37
C PRO A 100 17.43 4.88 -0.47
N SER A 101 17.97 4.36 -1.58
CA SER A 101 17.28 3.36 -2.37
C SER A 101 17.24 2.00 -1.66
N ALA A 102 16.21 1.21 -1.96
CA ALA A 102 15.98 -0.08 -1.32
C ALA A 102 15.36 -1.08 -2.29
N VAL A 103 15.58 -2.38 -2.02
CA VAL A 103 14.88 -3.48 -2.68
C VAL A 103 13.91 -4.09 -1.68
N ILE A 104 12.64 -4.17 -2.05
CA ILE A 104 11.55 -4.70 -1.23
C ILE A 104 11.18 -6.09 -1.77
N PRO A 105 11.58 -7.18 -1.08
CA PRO A 105 11.20 -8.53 -1.49
C PRO A 105 9.81 -8.89 -0.94
N ALA A 106 9.05 -9.65 -1.73
CA ALA A 106 7.77 -10.21 -1.32
C ALA A 106 7.63 -11.66 -1.82
N GLY A 107 7.01 -12.50 -1.02
CA GLY A 107 6.75 -13.90 -1.34
C GLY A 107 5.39 -14.35 -0.81
N TYR A 108 4.63 -15.03 -1.67
CA TYR A 108 3.26 -15.47 -1.38
C TYR A 108 3.01 -16.87 -1.88
N PHE A 109 2.21 -17.61 -1.13
CA PHE A 109 1.75 -18.93 -1.49
C PHE A 109 0.26 -19.07 -1.20
N VAL A 110 -0.49 -19.65 -2.14
CA VAL A 110 -1.91 -20.00 -1.99
C VAL A 110 -2.08 -21.49 -2.26
N LEU A 111 -2.82 -22.16 -1.39
CA LEU A 111 -3.20 -23.56 -1.51
C LEU A 111 -4.72 -23.70 -1.35
N PRO A 112 -5.44 -23.96 -2.45
CA PRO A 112 -6.84 -24.37 -2.38
C PRO A 112 -6.94 -25.74 -1.68
N VAL A 113 -7.69 -25.80 -0.58
CA VAL A 113 -7.92 -27.05 0.17
C VAL A 113 -9.15 -27.78 -0.39
N ASN A 114 -10.17 -27.03 -0.79
CA ASN A 114 -11.38 -27.49 -1.47
C ASN A 114 -12.11 -26.30 -2.11
N ASP A 115 -13.24 -26.55 -2.77
CA ASP A 115 -14.08 -25.55 -3.47
C ASP A 115 -14.57 -24.38 -2.61
N LYS A 116 -14.40 -24.43 -1.28
CA LYS A 116 -14.88 -23.42 -0.33
C LYS A 116 -13.77 -22.82 0.52
N VAL A 117 -12.61 -23.44 0.58
CA VAL A 117 -11.55 -23.09 1.53
C VAL A 117 -10.21 -23.09 0.82
N ALA A 118 -9.50 -21.99 0.92
CA ALA A 118 -8.11 -21.84 0.54
C ALA A 118 -7.31 -21.31 1.74
N VAL A 119 -6.06 -21.76 1.83
CA VAL A 119 -5.10 -21.29 2.84
C VAL A 119 -3.97 -20.59 2.10
N GLY A 120 -3.53 -19.44 2.63
CA GLY A 120 -2.44 -18.67 2.05
C GLY A 120 -1.41 -18.26 3.09
N PHE A 121 -0.19 -18.03 2.63
CA PHE A 121 0.91 -17.47 3.39
C PHE A 121 1.55 -16.33 2.59
N GLY A 122 2.01 -15.29 3.28
CA GLY A 122 2.70 -14.17 2.67
C GLY A 122 3.77 -13.60 3.60
N ALA A 123 4.88 -13.17 3.03
CA ALA A 123 5.93 -12.39 3.68
C ALA A 123 6.29 -11.21 2.78
N PHE A 124 6.11 -9.99 3.29
CA PHE A 124 6.24 -8.72 2.58
C PHE A 124 6.31 -7.56 3.58
#